data_AF-J7GVX5-F1
#
_entry.id   AF-J7GVX5-F1
#
_cell.length_a   1.000
_cell.length_b   1.000
_cell.length_c   1.000
_cell.angle_alpha   90.00
_cell.angle_beta   90.00
_cell.angle_gamma   90.00
#
_symmetry.space_group_name_H-M   'P 1'
#
loop_
_entity.id
_entity.type
_entity.pdbx_description
1 polymer ?
#
loop_
_entity_poly.entity_id
_entity_poly.type
_entity_poly.pdbx_seq_one_letter_code
_entity_poly.pdbx_strand_id
1 'polypeptide(L)' 'LLFLHQTGSNNPLGMNSNIDKIPFHPYFTFKDIMGFIILMMTLTLLTLLNPYYLGDPDNFTPANPLVTPV' A
#
# COMPACT_ATOMS: atom_id res chain seq x y z
N LEU A 1 -5.68 -14.21 4.79
CA LEU A 1 -6.61 -14.36 3.65
C LEU A 1 -7.68 -15.46 3.87
N LEU A 2 -7.36 -16.56 4.56
CA LEU A 2 -8.29 -17.70 4.76
C LEU A 2 -9.70 -17.29 5.24
N PHE A 3 -9.80 -16.50 6.31
CA PHE A 3 -11.10 -16.04 6.82
C PHE A 3 -11.85 -15.13 5.84
N LEU A 4 -11.14 -14.26 5.12
CA LEU A 4 -11.75 -13.42 4.08
C LEU A 4 -12.33 -14.27 2.95
N HIS A 5 -11.70 -15.39 2.58
CA HIS A 5 -12.23 -16.28 1.54
C HIS A 5 -13.48 -17.05 1.99
N GLN A 6 -13.64 -17.30 3.29
CA GLN A 6 -14.85 -17.94 3.82
C GLN A 6 -16.07 -17.03 3.71
N THR A 7 -15.92 -15.72 3.91
CA THR A 7 -17.03 -14.75 3.85
C THR A 7 -17.14 -14.03 2.50
N GLY A 8 -16.04 -13.94 1.75
CA GLY A 8 -15.89 -13.02 0.61
C GLY A 8 -15.64 -11.57 1.03
N SER A 9 -15.30 -10.74 0.05
CA SER A 9 -15.14 -9.29 0.23
C SER A 9 -16.48 -8.58 0.36
N ASN A 10 -16.52 -7.51 1.16
CA ASN A 10 -17.65 -6.59 1.19
C ASN A 10 -17.62 -5.62 -0.01
N ASN A 11 -18.70 -4.86 -0.21
CA ASN A 11 -18.81 -3.83 -1.24
C ASN A 11 -19.14 -2.45 -0.61
N PRO A 12 -18.97 -1.33 -1.34
CA PRO A 12 -19.16 0.01 -0.81
C PRO A 12 -20.56 0.31 -0.26
N LEU A 13 -21.60 -0.40 -0.74
CA LEU A 13 -22.98 -0.24 -0.26
C LEU A 13 -23.24 -1.03 1.02
N GLY A 14 -22.33 -1.93 1.43
CA GLY A 14 -22.48 -2.76 2.63
C GLY A 14 -23.62 -3.80 2.55
N MET A 15 -24.23 -3.96 1.37
CA MET A 15 -25.31 -4.92 1.12
C MET A 15 -24.76 -6.28 0.68
N ASN A 16 -25.61 -7.32 0.63
CA ASN A 16 -25.16 -8.62 0.15
C ASN A 16 -24.83 -8.59 -1.36
N SER A 17 -23.58 -8.91 -1.71
CA SER A 17 -23.08 -8.91 -3.10
C SER A 17 -23.33 -10.21 -3.87
N ASN A 18 -23.92 -11.25 -3.27
CA ASN A 18 -24.12 -12.56 -3.93
C ASN A 18 -24.98 -12.49 -5.21
N ILE A 19 -25.81 -11.45 -5.35
CA ILE A 19 -26.70 -11.25 -6.51
C ILE A 19 -25.90 -10.87 -7.77
N ASP A 20 -24.74 -10.23 -7.61
CA ASP A 20 -23.93 -9.70 -8.71
C ASP A 20 -22.43 -9.93 -8.45
N LYS A 21 -22.02 -11.20 -8.48
CA LYS A 21 -20.61 -11.58 -8.38
C LYS A 21 -19.99 -11.74 -9.75
N ILE A 22 -18.88 -11.05 -9.97
CA ILE A 22 -18.00 -11.24 -11.13
C ILE A 22 -16.76 -12.06 -10.74
N PRO A 23 -16.18 -12.84 -11.67
CA PRO A 23 -14.95 -13.59 -11.39
C PRO A 23 -13.76 -12.66 -11.12
N PHE A 24 -12.80 -13.13 -10.33
CA PHE A 24 -11.61 -12.35 -10.01
C PHE A 24 -10.76 -12.03 -11.25
N HIS A 25 -10.48 -13.05 -12.07
CA HIS A 25 -9.86 -12.87 -13.37
C HIS A 25 -10.94 -12.76 -14.46
N PRO A 26 -10.85 -11.81 -15.40
CA PRO A 26 -9.74 -10.86 -15.61
C PRO A 26 -9.86 -9.54 -14.81
N TYR A 27 -11.03 -9.26 -14.24
CA TYR A 27 -11.42 -7.93 -13.77
C TYR A 27 -10.53 -7.35 -12.68
N PHE A 28 -10.42 -8.05 -11.55
CA PHE A 28 -9.62 -7.59 -10.42
C PHE A 28 -8.12 -7.82 -10.66
N THR A 29 -7.75 -8.84 -11.43
CA THR A 29 -6.34 -9.06 -11.80
C THR A 29 -5.75 -7.86 -12.54
N PHE A 30 -6.41 -7.35 -13.58
CA PHE A 30 -5.91 -6.17 -14.30
C PHE A 30 -6.01 -4.89 -13.46
N LYS A 31 -7.07 -4.74 -12.66
CA LYS A 31 -7.21 -3.62 -11.73
C LYS A 31 -6.05 -3.56 -10.73
N ASP A 32 -5.69 -4.70 -10.15
CA ASP A 32 -4.61 -4.81 -9.17
C ASP A 32 -3.24 -4.57 -9.81
N ILE A 33 -3.01 -5.07 -11.03
CA ILE A 33 -1.79 -4.77 -11.81
C ILE A 33 -1.65 -3.27 -12.05
N MET A 34 -2.73 -2.57 -12.44
CA MET A 34 -2.70 -1.12 -12.61
C MET A 34 -2.36 -0.40 -11.30
N GLY A 35 -2.98 -0.81 -10.19
CA GLY A 35 -2.66 -0.28 -8.87
C GLY A 35 -1.19 -0.51 -8.48
N PHE A 36 -0.64 -1.70 -8.79
CA PHE A 36 0.75 -2.03 -8.56
C PHE A 36 1.70 -1.18 -9.40
N ILE A 37 1.37 -0.89 -10.66
CA ILE A 37 2.16 0.02 -11.51
C ILE A 37 2.22 1.41 -10.88
N ILE A 38 1.08 1.93 -10.40
CA ILE A 38 1.03 3.24 -9.73
C ILE A 38 1.91 3.23 -8.46
N LEU A 39 1.79 2.19 -7.62
CA LEU A 39 2.62 2.03 -6.43
C LEU A 39 4.11 2.07 -6.79
N MET A 40 4.53 1.25 -7.77
CA MET A 40 5.92 1.19 -8.19
C MET A 40 6.40 2.52 -8.76
N MET A 41 5.59 3.21 -9.56
CA MET A 41 5.92 4.55 -10.08
C MET A 41 6.14 5.57 -8.96
N THR A 42 5.25 5.61 -7.95
CA THR A 42 5.42 6.55 -6.83
C THR A 42 6.66 6.22 -5.99
N LEU A 43 6.95 4.94 -5.76
CA LEU A 43 8.12 4.49 -5.03
C LEU A 43 9.43 4.81 -5.78
N THR A 44 9.47 4.60 -7.10
CA THR A 44 10.65 4.92 -7.90
C THR A 44 10.89 6.43 -7.97
N LEU A 45 9.82 7.23 -8.11
CA LEU A 45 9.95 8.69 -8.06
C LEU A 45 10.50 9.18 -6.71
N LEU A 46 9.98 8.64 -5.60
CA LEU A 46 10.48 9.01 -4.27
C LEU A 46 11.96 8.63 -4.11
N THR A 47 12.33 7.40 -4.44
CA THR A 47 13.68 6.88 -4.22
C THR A 47 14.73 7.52 -5.13
N LEU A 48 14.38 7.84 -6.38
CA LEU A 48 15.34 8.41 -7.33
C LEU A 48 15.46 9.94 -7.25
N LEU A 49 14.36 10.65 -6.97
CA LEU A 49 14.37 12.12 -6.96
C LEU A 49 14.62 12.71 -5.57
N ASN A 50 13.97 12.17 -4.53
CA ASN A 50 14.05 12.72 -3.18
C ASN A 50 14.07 11.61 -2.11
N PRO A 51 15.14 10.80 -2.03
CA PRO A 51 15.19 9.60 -1.18
C PRO A 51 14.99 9.86 0.31
N TYR A 52 15.29 11.07 0.78
CA TYR A 52 15.22 11.44 2.20
C TYR A 52 13.99 12.29 2.55
N TYR A 53 13.07 12.51 1.61
CA TYR A 53 11.91 13.38 1.83
C TYR A 53 10.99 12.92 2.99
N LEU A 54 10.94 11.61 3.23
CA LEU A 54 10.18 11.00 4.31
C LEU A 54 11.06 10.55 5.49
N GLY A 55 12.35 10.93 5.48
CA GLY A 55 13.32 10.59 6.52
C GLY A 55 13.52 11.73 7.51
N ASP A 56 14.06 11.40 8.68
CA ASP A 56 14.50 12.35 9.68
C ASP A 56 16.01 12.65 9.49
N PRO A 57 16.44 13.91 9.28
CA PRO A 57 17.84 14.26 9.09
C PRO A 57 18.73 13.88 10.30
N ASP A 58 18.19 13.80 11.51
CA ASP A 58 18.99 13.45 12.69
C ASP A 58 19.49 12.00 12.64
N ASN A 59 18.81 11.12 11.89
CA ASN A 59 19.24 9.73 11.71
C ASN A 59 20.53 9.57 10.87
N PHE A 60 21.07 10.66 10.30
CA PHE A 60 22.43 10.65 9.73
C PHE A 60 23.53 10.84 10.78
N THR A 61 23.17 11.24 12.00
CA THR A 61 24.12 11.35 13.12
C THR A 61 24.12 10.07 13.96
N PRO A 62 25.29 9.53 14.35
CA PRO A 62 25.34 8.38 15.25
C PRO A 62 24.70 8.70 16.60
N ALA A 63 24.01 7.72 17.18
CA ALA A 63 23.35 7.88 18.46
C ALA A 63 24.32 8.29 19.58
N ASN A 64 23.97 9.33 20.34
CA ASN A 64 24.68 9.75 21.55
C ASN A 64 23.76 9.58 22.76
N PRO A 65 24.03 8.65 23.70
CA PRO A 65 23.14 8.39 24.83
C PRO A 65 23.09 9.54 25.85
N LEU A 66 23.98 10.52 25.76
CA LEU A 66 24.05 11.66 26.66
C LEU A 66 23.32 12.90 26.13
N VAL A 67 22.83 12.86 24.89
CA VAL A 67 22.24 14.01 24.21
C VAL A 67 20.95 13.59 23.50
N THR A 68 19.86 14.29 23.80
CA THR A 68 18.64 14.21 23.01
C THR A 68 18.69 15.28 21.90
N PRO A 69 18.40 14.92 20.64
CA PRO A 69 18.25 15.90 19.57
C PRO A 69 17.12 16.90 19.88
N VAL A 70 17.18 18.11 19.28
CA VAL A 70 16.22 19.21 19.51
C VAL A 70 15.35 19.41 18.28
#